data_AF-A0A8J8E8Z4-F1
#
_entry.id   AF-A0A8J8E8Z4-F1
#
_cell.length_a   1.000
_cell.length_b   1.000
_cell.length_c   1.000
_cell.angle_alpha   90.00
_cell.angle_beta   90.00
_cell.angle_gamma   90.00
#
_symmetry.space_group_name_H-M   'P 1'
#
loop_
_entity.id
_entity.type
_entity.pdbx_description
1 polymer ?
#
loop_
_entity_poly.entity_id
_entity_poly.type
_entity_poly.pdbx_seq_one_letter_code
_entity_poly.pdbx_strand_id
1 'polypeptide(L)'
;MVNLDELKANAQEYLEDADYLYNKGHYNSALNLYFKALVAICDYIILRDTGKLPRNHSERFRILEEKYPDIYDIVDFHFNNYRKAYLMRATKEWVEVLKNDVRNLYSQL
;
A
#
# COMPACT_ATOMS: atom_id res chain seq x y z
N MET A 1 -11.12 -15.19 11.14
CA MET A 1 -9.64 -15.19 11.22
C MET A 1 -9.17 -14.59 9.91
N VAL A 2 -8.34 -13.55 9.92
CA VAL A 2 -7.84 -12.96 8.66
C VAL A 2 -7.00 -14.01 7.95
N ASN A 3 -7.28 -14.27 6.67
CA ASN A 3 -6.54 -15.21 5.83
C ASN A 3 -5.97 -14.48 4.60
N LEU A 4 -5.17 -15.20 3.80
CA LEU A 4 -4.51 -14.64 2.61
C LEU A 4 -5.51 -14.14 1.56
N ASP A 5 -6.63 -14.85 1.38
CA ASP A 5 -7.64 -14.50 0.37
C ASP A 5 -8.32 -13.17 0.70
N GLU A 6 -8.66 -12.93 1.96
CA GLU A 6 -9.24 -11.67 2.44
C GLU A 6 -8.27 -10.49 2.24
N LEU A 7 -6.96 -10.69 2.50
CA LEU A 7 -5.97 -9.63 2.28
C LEU A 7 -5.78 -9.33 0.79
N LYS A 8 -5.77 -10.36 -0.06
CA LYS A 8 -5.66 -10.20 -1.51
C LYS A 8 -6.91 -9.54 -2.10
N ALA A 9 -8.10 -9.90 -1.62
CA ALA A 9 -9.37 -9.29 -2.01
C ALA A 9 -9.43 -7.81 -1.60
N ASN A 10 -9.03 -7.47 -0.37
CA ASN A 10 -8.95 -6.07 0.08
C ASN A 10 -7.97 -5.27 -0.78
N ALA A 11 -6.78 -5.81 -1.07
CA ALA A 11 -5.81 -5.14 -1.94
C ALA A 11 -6.38 -4.89 -3.34
N GLN A 12 -7.12 -5.86 -3.89
CA GLN A 12 -7.79 -5.75 -5.19
C GLN A 12 -8.88 -4.66 -5.17
N GLU A 13 -9.81 -4.71 -4.22
CA GLU A 13 -10.88 -3.71 -4.07
C GLU A 13 -10.30 -2.29 -3.97
N TYR A 14 -9.27 -2.11 -3.13
CA TYR A 14 -8.62 -0.81 -2.98
C TYR A 14 -7.94 -0.33 -4.27
N LEU A 15 -7.36 -1.22 -5.06
CA LEU A 15 -6.78 -0.87 -6.35
C LEU A 15 -7.84 -0.42 -7.36
N GLU A 16 -8.92 -1.18 -7.48
CA GLU A 16 -10.02 -0.87 -8.41
C GLU A 16 -10.66 0.49 -8.09
N ASP A 17 -10.94 0.74 -6.81
CA ASP A 17 -11.49 2.02 -6.36
C ASP A 17 -10.47 3.17 -6.50
N ALA A 18 -9.18 2.90 -6.24
CA ALA A 18 -8.12 3.89 -6.43
C ALA A 18 -7.98 4.31 -7.90
N ASP A 19 -8.06 3.36 -8.83
CA ASP A 19 -8.04 3.63 -10.28
C ASP A 19 -9.23 4.49 -10.69
N TYR A 20 -10.43 4.14 -10.22
CA TYR A 20 -11.64 4.90 -10.50
C TYR A 20 -11.51 6.36 -10.04
N LEU A 21 -11.04 6.59 -8.81
CA LEU A 21 -10.83 7.94 -8.28
C LEU A 21 -9.70 8.68 -8.96
N TYR A 22 -8.62 7.98 -9.31
CA TYR A 22 -7.50 8.54 -10.04
C TYR A 22 -7.94 9.08 -11.41
N ASN A 23 -8.72 8.29 -12.15
CA ASN A 23 -9.25 8.67 -13.46
C ASN A 23 -10.24 9.85 -13.40
N LYS A 24 -10.88 10.06 -12.25
CA LYS A 24 -11.72 11.23 -11.97
C LYS A 24 -10.95 12.47 -11.51
N GLY A 25 -9.63 12.38 -11.34
CA GLY A 25 -8.80 13.47 -10.81
C GLY A 25 -8.93 13.68 -9.30
N HIS A 26 -9.50 12.71 -8.57
CA HIS A 26 -9.67 12.77 -7.11
C HIS A 26 -8.40 12.27 -6.41
N TYR A 27 -7.27 12.95 -6.65
CA TYR A 27 -5.93 12.45 -6.32
C TYR A 27 -5.69 12.20 -4.83
N ASN A 28 -6.17 13.05 -3.91
CA ASN A 28 -6.03 12.78 -2.48
C ASN A 28 -6.73 11.47 -2.07
N SER A 29 -7.93 11.21 -2.61
CA SER A 29 -8.67 9.99 -2.29
C SER A 29 -8.05 8.77 -2.97
N ALA A 30 -7.61 8.89 -4.22
CA ALA A 30 -6.88 7.84 -4.93
C ALA A 30 -5.59 7.46 -4.19
N LEU A 31 -4.81 8.46 -3.74
CA LEU A 31 -3.61 8.25 -2.94
C LEU A 31 -3.90 7.46 -1.66
N ASN A 32 -4.98 7.80 -0.95
CA ASN A 32 -5.36 7.06 0.25
C ASN A 32 -5.68 5.59 -0.03
N LEU A 33 -6.37 5.31 -1.13
CA LEU A 33 -6.72 3.94 -1.49
C LEU A 33 -5.52 3.14 -2.01
N TYR A 34 -4.67 3.73 -2.84
CA TYR A 34 -3.41 3.07 -3.23
C TYR A 34 -2.53 2.77 -2.01
N PHE A 35 -2.46 3.67 -1.03
CA PHE A 35 -1.69 3.41 0.19
C PHE A 35 -2.32 2.30 1.04
N LYS A 36 -3.66 2.20 1.10
CA LYS A 36 -4.34 1.06 1.74
C LYS A 36 -4.05 -0.25 1.02
N ALA A 37 -4.06 -0.25 -0.31
CA ALA A 37 -3.67 -1.41 -1.11
C ALA A 37 -2.22 -1.83 -0.81
N LEU A 38 -1.28 -0.88 -0.75
CA LEU A 38 0.12 -1.13 -0.36
C LEU A 38 0.21 -1.82 1.01
N VAL A 39 -0.53 -1.33 2.00
CA VAL A 39 -0.57 -1.91 3.34
C VAL A 39 -1.12 -3.33 3.33
N ALA A 40 -2.21 -3.59 2.58
CA ALA A 40 -2.81 -4.92 2.46
C ALA A 40 -1.85 -5.91 1.76
N ILE A 41 -1.11 -5.46 0.74
CA ILE A 41 -0.07 -6.25 0.07
C ILE A 41 1.06 -6.61 1.04
N CYS A 42 1.53 -5.65 1.85
CA CYS A 42 2.55 -5.93 2.86
C CYS A 42 2.07 -6.95 3.89
N ASP A 43 0.84 -6.80 4.38
CA ASP A 43 0.25 -7.72 5.35
C ASP A 43 0.06 -9.12 4.75
N TYR A 44 -0.30 -9.23 3.47
CA TYR A 44 -0.35 -10.49 2.73
C TYR A 44 1.02 -11.18 2.71
N ILE A 45 2.07 -10.46 2.31
CA ILE A 45 3.43 -11.01 2.19
C ILE A 45 3.94 -11.48 3.54
N ILE A 46 3.78 -10.65 4.58
CA ILE A 46 4.19 -10.98 5.94
C ILE A 46 3.42 -12.22 6.45
N LEU A 47 2.11 -12.29 6.23
CA LEU A 47 1.31 -13.43 6.66
C LEU A 47 1.72 -14.71 5.93
N ARG A 48 1.89 -14.64 4.60
CA ARG A 48 2.26 -15.78 3.75
C ARG A 48 3.57 -16.41 4.21
N ASP A 49 4.55 -15.58 4.52
CA ASP A 49 5.92 -16.05 4.76
C ASP A 49 6.22 -16.31 6.24
N THR A 50 5.50 -15.65 7.16
CA THR A 50 5.79 -15.74 8.60
C THR A 50 4.68 -16.38 9.43
N GLY A 51 3.49 -16.54 8.87
CA GLY A 51 2.29 -17.00 9.58
C GLY A 51 1.77 -16.01 10.63
N LYS A 52 2.24 -14.75 10.62
CA LYS A 52 1.88 -13.71 11.59
C LYS A 52 1.43 -12.44 10.87
N LEU A 53 0.57 -11.67 11.54
CA LEU A 53 0.20 -10.33 11.11
C LEU A 53 0.78 -9.28 12.06
N PRO A 54 1.26 -8.13 11.53
CA PRO A 54 1.68 -7.02 12.37
C PRO A 54 0.47 -6.41 13.10
N ARG A 55 0.68 -5.92 14.32
CA ARG A 55 -0.36 -5.31 15.15
C ARG A 55 -0.57 -3.82 14.83
N ASN A 56 0.42 -3.18 14.20
CA ASN A 56 0.42 -1.76 13.89
C ASN A 56 1.46 -1.41 12.81
N HIS A 57 1.50 -0.15 12.38
CA HIS A 57 2.44 0.33 11.36
C HIS A 57 3.91 0.15 11.76
N SER A 58 4.27 0.43 13.01
CA SER A 58 5.66 0.31 13.47
C SER A 58 6.15 -1.13 13.43
N GLU A 59 5.32 -2.09 13.84
CA GLU A 59 5.65 -3.51 13.75
C GLU A 59 5.76 -3.97 12.29
N ARG A 60 4.85 -3.53 11.42
CA ARG A 60 4.91 -3.82 9.98
C ARG A 60 6.22 -3.34 9.38
N PHE A 61 6.59 -2.08 9.63
CA PHE A 61 7.78 -1.47 9.05
C PHE A 61 9.04 -2.18 9.53
N ARG A 62 9.12 -2.54 10.82
CA ARG A 62 10.24 -3.30 11.36
C ARG A 62 10.40 -4.67 10.70
N ILE A 63 9.28 -5.39 10.47
CA ILE A 63 9.33 -6.69 9.79
C ILE A 63 9.78 -6.53 8.35
N LEU A 64 9.28 -5.51 7.64
CA LEU A 64 9.68 -5.22 6.27
C LEU A 64 11.17 -4.85 6.19
N GLU A 65 11.65 -3.98 7.07
CA GLU A 65 13.07 -3.57 7.12
C GLU A 65 14.00 -4.77 7.33
N GLU A 66 13.63 -5.70 8.23
CA GLU A 66 14.45 -6.86 8.56
C GLU A 66 14.44 -7.94 7.45
N LYS A 67 13.32 -8.13 6.76
CA LYS A 67 13.09 -9.31 5.90
C LYS A 67 12.86 -9.00 4.43
N TYR A 68 12.39 -7.80 4.12
CA TYR A 68 11.96 -7.37 2.79
C TYR A 68 12.43 -5.93 2.52
N PRO A 69 13.74 -5.66 2.55
CA PRO A 69 14.28 -4.29 2.47
C PRO A 69 13.80 -3.55 1.21
N ASP A 70 13.68 -4.23 0.07
CA ASP A 70 13.16 -3.63 -1.17
C ASP A 70 11.70 -3.15 -1.03
N ILE A 71 10.87 -3.89 -0.27
CA ILE A 71 9.47 -3.51 0.00
C ILE A 71 9.43 -2.41 1.06
N TYR A 72 10.31 -2.48 2.06
CA TYR A 72 10.44 -1.45 3.08
C TYR A 72 10.75 -0.08 2.47
N ASP A 73 11.71 -0.01 1.55
CA ASP A 73 12.10 1.24 0.89
C ASP A 73 10.91 1.89 0.16
N ILE A 74 10.09 1.09 -0.53
CA ILE A 74 8.86 1.55 -1.20
C ILE A 74 7.86 2.09 -0.17
N VAL A 75 7.60 1.32 0.89
CA VAL A 75 6.59 1.66 1.90
C VAL A 75 6.98 2.90 2.70
N ASP A 76 8.24 3.02 3.11
CA ASP A 76 8.74 4.18 3.86
C ASP A 76 8.70 5.45 3.01
N PHE A 77 9.16 5.37 1.75
CA PHE A 77 9.07 6.48 0.80
C PHE A 77 7.63 6.98 0.67
N HIS A 78 6.68 6.06 0.43
CA HIS A 78 5.28 6.43 0.25
C HIS A 78 4.59 6.86 1.53
N PHE A 79 4.96 6.33 2.69
CA PHE A 79 4.38 6.75 3.97
C PHE A 79 4.75 8.19 4.32
N ASN A 80 6.02 8.56 4.13
CA ASN A 80 6.50 9.91 4.35
C ASN A 80 5.81 10.92 3.43
N ASN A 81 5.51 10.51 2.19
CA ASN A 81 4.75 11.34 1.28
C ASN A 81 3.26 11.35 1.63
N TYR A 82 2.64 10.21 1.87
CA TYR A 82 1.22 10.05 2.24
C TYR A 82 0.82 10.99 3.37
N ARG A 83 1.66 11.09 4.42
CA ARG A 83 1.40 11.99 5.55
C ARG A 83 1.33 13.47 5.16
N LYS A 84 1.97 13.89 4.07
CA LYS A 84 1.86 15.27 3.55
C LYS A 84 0.47 15.54 2.97
N ALA A 85 -0.25 14.51 2.50
CA ALA A 85 -1.58 14.67 1.90
C ALA A 85 -2.66 15.14 2.88
N TYR A 86 -2.38 15.10 4.19
CA TYR A 86 -3.21 15.75 5.22
C TYR A 86 -3.07 17.28 5.24
N LEU A 87 -1.96 17.81 4.73
CA LEU A 87 -1.62 19.23 4.77
C LEU A 87 -1.66 19.89 3.38
N MET A 88 -1.56 19.11 2.31
CA MET A 88 -1.55 19.62 0.94
C MET A 88 -2.27 18.68 -0.04
N ARG A 89 -2.68 19.20 -1.19
CA ARG A 89 -3.30 18.39 -2.25
C ARG A 89 -2.25 17.53 -2.95
N ALA A 90 -2.57 16.26 -3.16
CA ALA A 90 -1.74 15.37 -3.95
C ALA A 90 -1.83 15.75 -5.44
N THR A 91 -0.70 15.77 -6.14
CA THR A 91 -0.67 15.97 -7.59
C THR A 91 -0.82 14.64 -8.31
N LYS A 92 -1.19 14.69 -9.60
CA LYS A 92 -1.32 13.50 -10.43
C LYS A 92 -0.02 12.69 -10.45
N GLU A 93 1.11 13.36 -10.63
CA GLU A 93 2.44 12.75 -10.77
C GLU A 93 2.81 12.00 -9.50
N TRP A 94 2.56 12.60 -8.34
CA TRP A 94 2.82 11.94 -7.06
C TRP A 94 1.96 10.68 -6.91
N VAL A 95 0.66 10.75 -7.20
CA VAL A 95 -0.21 9.55 -7.14
C VAL A 95 0.20 8.49 -8.17
N GLU A 96 0.69 8.89 -9.34
CA GLU A 96 1.15 7.96 -10.39
C GLU A 96 2.38 7.15 -9.93
N VAL A 97 3.32 7.76 -9.20
CA VAL A 97 4.47 7.03 -8.64
C VAL A 97 3.98 5.93 -7.68
N LEU A 98 3.10 6.28 -6.72
CA LEU A 98 2.53 5.31 -5.79
C LEU A 98 1.75 4.21 -6.52
N LYS A 99 0.91 4.57 -7.48
CA LYS A 99 0.14 3.62 -8.28
C LYS A 99 1.04 2.59 -8.96
N ASN A 100 2.13 3.03 -9.59
CA ASN A 100 3.04 2.14 -10.31
C ASN A 100 3.74 1.16 -9.37
N ASP A 101 4.25 1.64 -8.23
CA ASP A 101 4.92 0.78 -7.25
C ASP A 101 3.96 -0.25 -6.65
N VAL A 102 2.74 0.16 -6.29
CA VAL A 102 1.72 -0.73 -5.74
C VAL A 102 1.29 -1.77 -6.76
N ARG A 103 1.12 -1.41 -8.04
CA ARG A 103 0.80 -2.37 -9.10
C ARG A 103 1.92 -3.37 -9.36
N ASN A 104 3.16 -2.90 -9.37
CA ASN A 104 4.33 -3.77 -9.52
C ASN A 104 4.38 -4.80 -8.38
N LEU A 105 4.18 -4.36 -7.14
CA LEU A 105 4.11 -5.27 -5.99
C LEU A 105 2.91 -6.22 -6.06
N TYR A 106 1.73 -5.72 -6.42
CA TYR A 106 0.52 -6.55 -6.52
C TYR A 106 0.65 -7.67 -7.57
N SER A 107 1.36 -7.41 -8.68
CA SER A 107 1.60 -8.41 -9.73
C SER A 107 2.41 -9.62 -9.29
N GLN A 108 3.03 -9.55 -8.11
CA GLN A 108 3.84 -10.62 -7.52
C GLN A 108 3.06 -11.46 -6.49
N LEU A 109 1.77 -11.15 -6.25
CA LEU A 109 0.89 -11.86 -5.32
C LEU A 109 0.08 -12.97 -6.00
#